data_AF-A7SRC5-F1
#
_entry.id   AF-A7SRC5-F1
#
_cell.length_a   1.000
_cell.length_b   1.000
_cell.length_c   1.000
_cell.angle_alpha   90.00
_cell.angle_beta   90.00
_cell.angle_gamma   90.00
#
_symmetry.space_group_name_H-M   'P 1'
#
loop_
_entity.id
_entity.type
_entity.pdbx_description
1 polymer ?
#
loop_
_entity_poly.entity_id
_entity_poly.type
_entity_poly.pdbx_seq_one_letter_code
_entity_poly.pdbx_strand_id
1 'polypeptide(L)'
;EPLTYGMLVVLGYNGAPPQGNQERRKSSYLLQKKSLASGVKPFKQHLASSQTGMQVVHSNQAHSVSYTLARGPSVVVEYCRDNKTDMFQVSAV
;
A
#
# COMPACT_ATOMS: atom_id res chain seq x y z
N GLU A 1 -14.03 2.62 22.05
CA GLU A 1 -13.83 1.68 20.93
C GLU A 1 -12.99 2.34 19.85
N PRO A 2 -12.08 1.62 19.17
CA PRO A 2 -11.31 2.18 18.07
C PRO A 2 -12.24 2.57 16.92
N LEU A 3 -12.03 3.76 16.34
CA LEU A 3 -12.82 4.26 15.20
C LEU A 3 -12.74 3.25 14.05
N THR A 4 -13.90 2.79 13.58
CA THR A 4 -13.99 1.85 12.46
C THR A 4 -14.27 2.63 11.18
N TYR A 5 -13.39 2.49 10.17
CA TYR A 5 -13.54 3.11 8.85
C TYR A 5 -14.52 2.34 7.97
N GLY A 6 -14.56 1.01 8.11
CA GLY A 6 -15.43 0.15 7.31
C GLY A 6 -14.95 -1.30 7.28
N MET A 7 -15.42 -2.09 6.32
CA MET A 7 -15.06 -3.49 6.14
C MET A 7 -14.87 -3.83 4.67
N LEU A 8 -13.79 -4.53 4.35
CA LEU A 8 -13.58 -5.16 3.05
C LEU A 8 -14.21 -6.56 3.07
N VAL A 9 -14.93 -6.93 2.02
CA VAL A 9 -15.54 -8.24 1.87
C VAL A 9 -15.15 -8.82 0.52
N VAL A 10 -14.64 -10.04 0.51
CA VAL A 10 -14.30 -10.78 -0.70
C VAL A 10 -15.57 -11.42 -1.25
N LEU A 11 -15.99 -10.96 -2.43
CA LEU A 11 -17.14 -11.52 -3.14
C LEU A 11 -16.72 -12.78 -3.92
N GLY A 12 -17.64 -13.73 -4.08
CA GLY A 12 -17.39 -14.98 -4.81
C GLY A 12 -16.57 -16.03 -4.06
N TYR A 13 -16.00 -15.69 -2.90
CA TYR A 13 -15.40 -16.67 -1.99
C TYR A 13 -16.46 -17.16 -1.00
N ASN A 14 -17.28 -18.15 -1.43
CA ASN A 14 -18.40 -18.71 -0.67
C ASN A 14 -17.98 -19.51 0.59
N GLY A 15 -16.83 -19.20 1.19
CA GLY A 15 -16.34 -19.89 2.37
C GLY A 15 -16.05 -21.37 2.12
N ALA A 16 -15.66 -21.74 0.89
CA ALA A 16 -15.27 -23.10 0.57
C ALA A 16 -14.19 -23.54 1.59
N PRO A 17 -14.41 -24.65 2.31
CA PRO A 17 -13.42 -25.13 3.26
C PRO A 17 -12.16 -25.48 2.45
N PRO A 18 -10.97 -25.00 2.84
CA PRO A 18 -9.75 -25.58 2.31
C PRO A 18 -9.82 -27.09 2.54
N GLN A 19 -9.43 -27.90 1.55
CA GLN A 19 -9.29 -29.33 1.80
C GLN A 19 -8.21 -29.52 2.89
N GLY A 20 -8.63 -29.79 4.12
CA GLY A 20 -7.75 -30.03 5.27
C GLY A 20 -7.87 -29.01 6.41
N ASN A 21 -7.19 -29.31 7.51
CA ASN A 21 -7.17 -28.63 8.82
C ASN A 21 -6.69 -27.15 8.83
N GLN A 22 -6.70 -26.45 7.70
CA GLN A 22 -6.31 -25.04 7.65
C GLN A 22 -7.51 -24.14 7.99
N GLU A 23 -7.27 -23.12 8.82
CA GLU A 23 -8.27 -22.14 9.20
C GLU A 23 -9.02 -21.57 7.98
N ARG A 24 -10.31 -21.32 8.17
CA ARG A 24 -11.16 -20.66 7.18
C ARG A 24 -10.52 -19.34 6.77
N ARG A 25 -10.07 -19.23 5.51
CA ARG A 25 -9.53 -17.97 4.98
C ARG A 25 -10.60 -16.89 5.17
N LYS A 26 -10.25 -15.81 5.88
CA LYS A 26 -11.19 -14.74 6.21
C LYS A 26 -11.74 -14.13 4.92
N SER A 27 -13.05 -14.19 4.73
CA SER A 27 -13.74 -13.57 3.59
C SER A 27 -14.06 -12.09 3.83
N SER A 28 -13.73 -11.57 5.01
CA SER A 28 -13.86 -10.15 5.34
C SER A 28 -12.69 -9.65 6.20
N TYR A 29 -12.45 -8.34 6.12
CA TYR A 29 -11.40 -7.65 6.87
C TYR A 29 -11.89 -6.29 7.34
N LEU A 30 -11.88 -6.07 8.66
CA LEU A 30 -12.32 -4.82 9.28
C LEU A 30 -11.23 -3.75 9.19
N LEU A 31 -11.55 -2.57 8.67
CA LEU A 31 -10.67 -1.42 8.59
C LEU A 31 -10.90 -0.53 9.81
N GLN A 32 -9.95 -0.50 10.73
CA GLN A 32 -10.03 0.31 11.95
C GLN A 32 -8.84 1.27 12.04
N LYS A 33 -9.07 2.43 12.66
CA LYS A 33 -8.04 3.43 12.93
C LYS A 33 -6.88 2.81 13.70
N LYS A 34 -5.67 2.97 13.17
CA LYS A 34 -4.46 2.45 13.81
C LYS A 34 -4.04 3.34 14.98
N SER A 35 -3.27 2.77 15.91
CA SER A 35 -2.66 3.52 17.01
C SER A 35 -1.65 4.57 16.52
N LEU A 36 -0.95 4.26 15.42
CA LEU A 36 -0.06 5.16 14.72
C LEU A 36 -0.48 5.27 13.25
N ALA A 37 -0.63 6.51 12.77
CA ALA A 37 -0.95 6.81 11.38
C ALA A 37 0.11 6.20 10.45
N SER A 38 -0.38 5.47 9.44
CA SER A 38 0.45 4.72 8.49
C SER A 38 0.32 5.22 7.05
N GLY A 39 -0.47 6.28 6.84
CA GLY A 39 -0.68 6.89 5.55
C GLY A 39 0.56 7.56 5.00
N VAL A 40 0.57 7.72 3.68
CA VAL A 40 1.62 8.40 2.94
C VAL A 40 1.01 9.34 1.92
N LYS A 41 1.69 10.45 1.63
CA LYS A 41 1.26 11.44 0.63
C LYS A 41 2.40 11.82 -0.30
N PRO A 42 2.11 12.23 -1.55
CA PRO A 42 3.15 12.69 -2.48
C PRO A 42 3.96 13.83 -1.88
N PHE A 43 5.26 13.82 -2.09
CA PHE A 43 6.18 14.83 -1.56
C PHE A 43 7.02 15.51 -2.65
N LYS A 44 7.90 14.75 -3.31
CA LYS A 44 8.84 15.28 -4.30
C LYS A 44 8.91 14.39 -5.53
N GLN A 45 9.25 15.00 -6.65
CA GLN A 45 9.45 14.31 -7.93
C GLN A 45 10.92 14.38 -8.33
N HIS A 46 11.43 13.27 -8.83
CA HIS A 46 12.81 13.12 -9.28
C HIS A 46 12.84 12.46 -10.65
N LEU A 47 13.82 12.85 -11.47
CA LEU A 47 14.17 12.05 -12.64
C LEU A 47 14.74 10.72 -12.14
N ALA A 48 14.28 9.59 -12.66
CA ALA A 48 14.75 8.27 -12.21
C ALA A 48 16.26 8.08 -12.45
N SER A 49 16.80 8.72 -13.49
CA SER A 49 18.24 8.70 -13.80
C SER A 49 19.08 9.65 -12.94
N SER A 50 18.47 10.53 -12.15
CA SER A 50 19.22 11.40 -11.24
C SER A 50 19.75 10.61 -10.04
N GLN A 51 20.86 11.07 -9.46
CA GLN A 51 21.43 10.44 -8.25
C GLN A 51 20.40 10.36 -7.12
N THR A 52 19.64 11.43 -6.89
CA THR A 52 18.57 11.46 -5.88
C THR A 52 17.44 10.50 -6.22
N GLY A 53 17.04 10.42 -7.49
CA GLY A 53 16.02 9.47 -7.95
C GLY A 53 16.42 8.02 -7.68
N MET A 54 17.66 7.65 -8.02
CA MET A 54 18.19 6.31 -7.73
C MET A 54 18.23 6.05 -6.21
N GLN A 55 18.68 7.00 -5.41
CA GLN A 55 18.68 6.87 -3.95
C GLN A 55 17.28 6.65 -3.39
N VAL A 56 16.28 7.39 -3.86
CA VAL A 56 14.88 7.25 -3.42
C VAL A 56 14.30 5.88 -3.79
N VAL A 57 14.63 5.34 -4.97
CA VAL A 57 14.18 4.00 -5.40
C VAL A 57 14.80 2.89 -4.56
N HIS A 58 16.07 3.04 -4.16
CA HIS A 58 16.79 2.02 -3.39
C HIS A 58 16.71 2.20 -1.87
N SER A 59 16.12 3.30 -1.40
CA SER A 59 16.00 3.61 0.02
C SER A 59 14.79 2.90 0.64
N ASN A 60 15.00 2.28 1.79
CA ASN A 60 13.92 1.77 2.64
C ASN A 60 13.35 2.84 3.59
N GLN A 61 13.78 4.10 3.47
CA GLN A 61 13.37 5.17 4.38
C GLN A 61 12.05 5.83 3.98
N ALA A 62 11.73 5.83 2.68
CA ALA A 62 10.56 6.49 2.12
C ALA A 62 9.83 5.55 1.15
N HIS A 63 8.53 5.75 1.01
CA HIS A 63 7.77 5.08 -0.04
C HIS A 63 7.99 5.82 -1.35
N SER A 64 7.99 5.09 -2.47
CA SER A 64 8.14 5.70 -3.79
C SER A 64 7.31 4.99 -4.84
N VAL A 65 6.93 5.71 -5.90
CA VAL A 65 6.27 5.18 -7.08
C VAL A 65 7.04 5.63 -8.32
N SER A 66 7.41 4.67 -9.16
CA SER A 66 8.15 4.90 -10.40
C SER A 66 7.19 4.86 -11.60
N TYR A 67 7.17 5.94 -12.36
CA TYR A 67 6.42 6.07 -13.61
C TYR A 67 7.38 5.92 -14.77
N THR A 68 7.29 4.79 -15.47
CA THR A 68 8.05 4.52 -16.70
C THR A 68 7.23 4.97 -17.90
N LEU A 69 7.69 6.00 -18.60
CA LEU A 69 7.02 6.55 -19.78
C LEU A 69 7.49 5.81 -21.04
N ALA A 70 6.56 5.50 -21.96
CA ALA A 70 6.88 4.75 -23.17
C ALA A 70 7.90 5.43 -24.09
N ARG A 71 7.92 6.77 -24.07
CA ARG A 71 8.89 7.62 -24.79
C ARG A 71 9.25 8.77 -23.87
N GLY A 72 10.37 8.68 -23.17
CA GLY A 72 10.84 9.71 -22.27
C GLY A 72 11.52 9.15 -21.03
N PRO A 73 12.06 10.04 -20.18
CA PRO A 73 12.71 9.60 -18.96
C PRO A 73 11.68 9.17 -17.92
N SER A 74 12.00 8.13 -17.16
CA SER A 74 11.17 7.71 -16.03
C SER A 74 11.23 8.73 -14.89
N VAL A 75 10.13 8.86 -14.17
CA VAL A 75 9.98 9.78 -13.04
C VAL A 75 9.68 8.99 -11.78
N VAL A 76 10.34 9.33 -10.68
CA VAL A 76 10.12 8.75 -9.35
C VAL A 76 9.42 9.78 -8.49
N VAL A 77 8.30 9.40 -7.88
CA VAL A 77 7.59 10.21 -6.90
C VAL A 77 7.89 9.64 -5.51
N GLU A 78 8.53 10.45 -4.68
CA GLU A 78 8.76 10.17 -3.26
C GLU A 78 7.50 10.51 -2.46
N TYR A 79 7.18 9.68 -1.48
CA TYR A 79 6.07 9.87 -0.56
C TYR A 79 6.57 10.03 0.87
N CYS A 80 6.06 11.04 1.56
CA CYS A 80 6.33 11.27 2.98
C CYS A 80 5.17 10.78 3.84
N ARG A 81 5.42 10.61 5.15
CA ARG A 81 4.38 10.18 6.11
C ARG A 81 3.24 11.21 6.18
N ASP A 82 2.02 10.69 6.21
CA ASP A 82 0.82 11.46 6.50
C ASP A 82 0.23 11.04 7.85
N ASN A 83 0.29 11.97 8.81
CA ASN A 83 -0.15 11.73 10.18
C ASN A 83 -1.68 11.73 10.34
N LYS A 84 -2.44 11.90 9.24
CA LYS A 84 -3.90 12.01 9.25
C LYS A 84 -4.61 10.80 8.66
N THR A 85 -3.89 9.92 7.96
CA THR A 85 -4.48 8.80 7.22
C THR A 85 -3.84 7.48 7.60
N ASP A 86 -4.57 6.39 7.34
CA ASP A 86 -4.09 5.03 7.50
C ASP A 86 -4.08 4.32 6.15
N MET A 87 -2.98 3.61 5.86
CA MET A 87 -2.84 2.82 4.65
C MET A 87 -3.08 1.33 4.95
N PHE A 88 -3.91 0.70 4.12
CA PHE A 88 -4.18 -0.73 4.13
C PHE A 88 -3.85 -1.28 2.74
N GLN A 89 -2.95 -2.25 2.67
CA GLN A 89 -2.58 -2.88 1.41
C GLN A 89 -3.30 -4.22 1.27
N VAL A 90 -3.92 -4.43 0.12
CA VAL A 90 -4.59 -5.67 -0.25
C VAL A 90 -3.89 -6.20 -1.49
N SER A 91 -3.52 -7.47 -1.47
CA SER A 91 -3.02 -8.19 -2.64
C SER A 91 -4.00 -9.28 -3.03
N ALA A 92 -4.20 -9.44 -4.33
CA ALA A 92 -4.72 -10.68 -4.90
C ALA A 92 -3.49 -11.51 -5.34
N VAL A 93 -3.49 -12.79 -5.01
CA VAL A 93 -2.49 -13.77 -5.44
C VAL A 93 -3.03 -14.50 -6.66
#